data_AF-A0A9D7KQK6-F1
#
_entry.id   AF-A0A9D7KQK6-F1
#
_cell.length_a   1.000
_cell.length_b   1.000
_cell.length_c   1.000
_cell.angle_alpha   90.00
_cell.angle_beta   90.00
_cell.angle_gamma   90.00
#
_symmetry.space_group_name_H-M   'P 1'
#
loop_
_entity.id
_entity.type
_entity.pdbx_description
1 polymer ?
#
loop_
_entity_poly.entity_id
_entity_poly.type
_entity_poly.pdbx_seq_one_letter_code
_entity_poly.pdbx_strand_id
1 'polypeptide(L)'
;MLTPGRNWSAGSEYRFGFNGKESDAETYGEGNAYDFGARIYDSRLGRWMSVDPEAVLYPGFSSYHFVRNNPILRIDPSGKWDITVHAYKDRTKYGYGIAIVTDRHGNEVMRFKVRLEGTAGSDRMVKNSDTPLGTYDIPDNNPWISGGDRNSYGPNPRLALIPESGEIKDSNRDLIRIHGGRQETYNRETGEWEPVDDPTLKKTHGCMRCYDDDIKTLKEVTDQLEANDANEFGGKLKIVDDLEEKDGEYLIPAKTNSSTNSIEEKQKDTATPGDDLHNE
;
A
#
# COMPACT_ATOMS: atom_id res chain seq x y z
N MET A 1 41.70 -16.66 38.70
CA MET A 1 42.23 -17.31 37.49
C MET A 1 41.21 -17.14 36.39
N LEU A 2 41.57 -16.42 35.32
CA LEU A 2 40.79 -16.33 34.08
C LEU A 2 41.24 -17.49 33.17
N THR A 3 40.31 -18.18 32.51
CA THR A 3 40.64 -19.30 31.63
C THR A 3 41.30 -18.78 30.34
N PRO A 4 42.43 -19.36 29.88
CA PRO A 4 43.05 -19.00 28.61
C PRO A 4 42.05 -19.22 27.46
N GLY A 5 41.84 -18.19 26.63
CA GLY A 5 40.98 -18.26 25.44
C GLY A 5 39.60 -17.60 25.54
N ARG A 6 39.21 -17.03 26.69
CA ARG A 6 38.02 -16.16 26.78
C ARG A 6 38.43 -14.70 26.91
N ASN A 7 38.60 -14.03 25.76
CA ASN A 7 38.60 -12.58 25.69
C ASN A 7 37.15 -12.12 25.50
N TRP A 8 36.64 -11.28 26.39
CA TRP A 8 35.43 -10.51 26.11
C TRP A 8 35.87 -9.12 25.65
N SER A 9 35.67 -8.84 24.36
CA SER A 9 35.80 -7.52 23.78
C SER A 9 34.43 -6.86 23.71
N ALA A 10 34.26 -5.74 24.41
CA ALA A 10 33.11 -4.87 24.18
C ALA A 10 33.27 -4.19 22.80
N GLY A 11 32.51 -4.64 21.78
CA GLY A 11 32.28 -3.85 20.56
C GLY A 11 32.21 -4.56 19.19
N SER A 12 31.75 -5.82 19.05
CA SER A 12 31.88 -6.57 17.79
C SER A 12 30.67 -7.39 17.29
N GLU A 13 29.41 -6.97 17.49
CA GLU A 13 28.24 -7.78 17.07
C GLU A 13 27.12 -6.96 16.41
N TYR A 14 27.45 -6.01 15.53
CA TYR A 14 26.42 -5.47 14.63
C TYR A 14 26.23 -6.43 13.46
N ARG A 15 25.23 -7.31 13.58
CA ARG A 15 24.94 -8.36 12.59
C ARG A 15 24.19 -7.88 11.36
N PHE A 16 23.76 -6.63 11.29
CA PHE A 16 22.93 -6.13 10.18
C PHE A 16 23.76 -5.29 9.19
N GLY A 17 23.35 -5.22 7.92
CA GLY A 17 24.05 -4.41 6.92
C GLY A 17 23.15 -3.95 5.78
N PHE A 18 23.41 -4.43 4.56
CA PHE A 18 22.71 -4.01 3.35
C PHE A 18 21.19 -4.22 3.47
N ASN A 19 20.41 -3.18 3.15
CA ASN A 19 18.95 -3.12 3.32
C ASN A 19 18.46 -3.51 4.73
N GLY A 20 19.28 -3.32 5.77
CA GLY A 20 18.94 -3.65 7.16
C GLY A 20 18.81 -5.16 7.42
N LYS A 21 19.29 -6.00 6.49
CA LYS A 21 19.24 -7.46 6.60
C LYS A 21 20.45 -8.01 7.36
N GLU A 22 20.25 -9.16 8.00
CA GLU A 22 21.32 -9.81 8.77
C GLU A 22 22.42 -10.28 7.82
N SER A 23 23.64 -9.87 8.08
CA SER A 23 24.85 -10.29 7.39
C SER A 23 25.26 -11.66 7.90
N ASP A 24 25.28 -12.63 7.00
CA ASP A 24 25.89 -13.94 7.24
C ASP A 24 27.37 -13.90 6.85
N ALA A 25 28.24 -13.90 7.86
CA ALA A 25 29.68 -13.90 7.66
C ALA A 25 30.28 -15.30 7.43
N GLU A 26 29.55 -16.38 7.72
CA GLU A 26 30.06 -17.75 7.60
C GLU A 26 30.13 -18.21 6.14
N THR A 27 29.17 -17.79 5.32
CA THR A 27 29.06 -18.28 3.94
C THR A 27 30.09 -17.65 2.98
N TYR A 28 30.29 -16.32 3.04
CA TYR A 28 31.21 -15.61 2.13
C TYR A 28 32.07 -14.54 2.80
N GLY A 29 32.26 -14.61 4.11
CA GLY A 29 32.92 -13.55 4.88
C GLY A 29 32.00 -12.35 5.12
N GLU A 30 32.43 -11.43 5.98
CA GLU A 30 31.62 -10.31 6.44
C GLU A 30 31.12 -9.41 5.29
N GLY A 31 29.83 -9.06 5.33
CA GLY A 31 29.20 -8.10 4.41
C GLY A 31 28.87 -8.61 3.01
N ASN A 32 29.06 -9.90 2.74
CA ASN A 32 28.91 -10.47 1.40
C ASN A 32 27.61 -11.24 1.19
N ALA A 33 27.08 -11.85 2.26
CA ALA A 33 25.82 -12.57 2.24
C ALA A 33 24.85 -11.92 3.21
N TYR A 34 23.60 -11.76 2.78
CA TYR A 34 22.55 -11.17 3.58
C TYR A 34 21.31 -12.06 3.59
N ASP A 35 20.76 -12.31 4.77
CA ASP A 35 19.54 -13.09 4.92
C ASP A 35 18.30 -12.21 4.77
N PHE A 36 17.55 -12.42 3.68
CA PHE A 36 16.28 -11.76 3.41
C PHE A 36 15.07 -12.63 3.81
N GLY A 37 15.30 -13.70 4.57
CA GLY A 37 14.31 -14.66 5.07
C GLY A 37 13.95 -15.72 4.04
N ALA A 38 13.33 -15.30 2.92
CA ALA A 38 12.97 -16.24 1.85
C ALA A 38 14.18 -16.76 1.08
N ARG A 39 15.25 -15.96 1.01
CA ARG A 39 16.46 -16.22 0.21
C ARG A 39 17.67 -15.52 0.82
N ILE A 40 18.86 -16.04 0.52
CA ILE A 40 20.13 -15.37 0.80
C ILE A 40 20.55 -14.55 -0.42
N TYR A 41 20.89 -13.29 -0.18
CA TYR A 41 21.38 -12.34 -1.18
C TYR A 41 22.90 -12.27 -1.17
N ASP A 42 23.53 -12.40 -2.34
CA ASP A 42 24.96 -12.13 -2.53
C ASP A 42 25.14 -10.67 -2.98
N SER A 43 25.68 -9.83 -2.10
CA SER A 43 25.89 -8.41 -2.37
C SER A 43 26.98 -8.15 -3.41
N ARG A 44 27.93 -9.06 -3.57
CA ARG A 44 29.02 -8.95 -4.53
C ARG A 44 28.52 -9.17 -5.95
N LEU A 45 27.56 -10.07 -6.10
CA LEU A 45 26.97 -10.42 -7.40
C LEU A 45 25.71 -9.62 -7.72
N GLY A 46 25.07 -9.03 -6.71
CA GLY A 46 23.79 -8.35 -6.87
C GLY A 46 22.66 -9.31 -7.22
N ARG A 47 22.70 -10.55 -6.71
CA ARG A 47 21.79 -11.64 -7.10
C ARG A 47 21.42 -12.52 -5.92
N TRP A 48 20.30 -13.22 -6.06
CA TRP A 48 19.92 -14.29 -5.15
C TRP A 48 20.81 -15.51 -5.33
N MET A 49 21.07 -16.23 -4.23
CA MET A 49 21.79 -17.51 -4.28
C MET A 49 20.90 -18.69 -4.70
N SER A 50 19.58 -18.48 -4.76
CA SER A 50 18.59 -19.45 -5.19
C SER A 50 17.60 -18.86 -6.21
N VAL A 51 16.93 -19.75 -6.94
CA VAL A 51 15.85 -19.39 -7.89
C VAL A 51 14.72 -18.72 -7.12
N ASP A 52 14.21 -17.61 -7.65
CA ASP A 52 13.00 -16.95 -7.17
C ASP A 52 11.81 -17.91 -7.25
N PRO A 53 11.12 -18.21 -6.13
CA PRO A 53 9.89 -18.99 -6.15
C PRO A 53 8.83 -18.43 -7.11
N GLU A 54 8.84 -17.10 -7.33
CA GLU A 54 7.94 -16.41 -8.24
C GLU A 54 8.53 -16.20 -9.64
N ALA A 55 9.66 -16.82 -9.98
CA ALA A 55 10.30 -16.67 -11.29
C ALA A 55 9.34 -16.93 -12.47
N VAL A 56 8.36 -17.83 -12.28
CA VAL A 56 7.34 -18.18 -13.27
C VAL A 56 6.44 -16.98 -13.64
N LEU A 57 6.22 -16.04 -12.70
CA LEU A 57 5.45 -14.82 -12.93
C LEU A 57 6.23 -13.77 -13.73
N TYR A 58 7.55 -13.94 -13.88
CA TYR A 58 8.46 -12.98 -14.51
C TYR A 58 9.30 -13.60 -15.63
N PRO A 59 8.68 -14.13 -16.71
CA PRO A 59 9.39 -14.86 -17.77
C PRO A 59 10.43 -14.01 -18.55
N GLY A 60 10.43 -12.69 -18.38
CA GLY A 60 11.40 -11.77 -18.97
C GLY A 60 12.59 -11.40 -18.08
N PHE A 61 12.64 -11.89 -16.84
CA PHE A 61 13.72 -11.61 -15.90
C PHE A 61 14.45 -12.90 -15.52
N SER A 62 15.74 -12.76 -15.19
CA SER A 62 16.50 -13.88 -14.63
C SER A 62 15.83 -14.35 -13.35
N SER A 63 15.70 -15.66 -13.15
CA SER A 63 15.16 -16.21 -11.90
C SER A 63 16.01 -15.90 -10.67
N TYR A 64 17.18 -15.26 -10.83
CA TYR A 64 18.07 -14.86 -9.74
C TYR A 64 18.14 -13.34 -9.57
N HIS A 65 17.27 -12.58 -10.24
CA HIS A 65 17.33 -11.13 -10.26
C HIS A 65 16.98 -10.52 -8.88
N PHE A 66 17.77 -9.56 -8.42
CA PHE A 66 17.51 -8.83 -7.19
C PHE A 66 16.83 -7.49 -7.51
N VAL A 67 15.64 -7.26 -6.96
CA VAL A 67 14.85 -6.02 -7.08
C VAL A 67 14.75 -5.44 -8.51
N ARG A 68 14.52 -6.34 -9.47
CA ARG A 68 14.49 -6.05 -10.93
C ARG A 68 15.72 -5.31 -11.44
N ASN A 69 16.89 -5.64 -10.89
CA ASN A 69 18.19 -5.03 -11.20
C ASN A 69 18.24 -3.51 -10.95
N ASN A 70 17.40 -2.99 -10.05
CA ASN A 70 17.42 -1.58 -9.67
C ASN A 70 17.48 -1.39 -8.14
N PRO A 71 18.56 -1.81 -7.48
CA PRO A 71 18.72 -1.71 -6.03
C PRO A 71 18.92 -0.28 -5.53
N ILE A 72 19.03 0.70 -6.43
CA ILE A 72 19.15 2.14 -6.10
C ILE A 72 17.76 2.75 -5.89
N LEU A 73 16.79 2.40 -6.75
CA LEU A 73 15.43 2.95 -6.69
C LEU A 73 14.43 2.00 -6.01
N ARG A 74 14.82 0.75 -5.77
CA ARG A 74 13.94 -0.26 -5.20
C ARG A 74 14.62 -0.98 -4.04
N ILE A 75 13.87 -1.08 -2.96
CA ILE A 75 14.21 -1.85 -1.77
C ILE A 75 13.21 -3.02 -1.74
N ASP A 76 13.67 -4.19 -1.31
CA ASP A 76 12.80 -5.30 -0.94
C ASP A 76 12.19 -4.96 0.44
N PRO A 77 10.94 -4.45 0.52
CA PRO A 77 10.63 -3.44 1.53
C PRO A 77 10.56 -3.93 2.97
N SER A 78 10.13 -5.15 3.27
CA SER A 78 9.85 -5.49 4.68
C SER A 78 9.56 -6.96 4.97
N GLY A 79 9.13 -7.76 3.99
CA GLY A 79 8.56 -9.08 4.29
C GLY A 79 7.20 -8.98 5.00
N LYS A 80 6.49 -7.86 4.82
CA LYS A 80 5.24 -7.51 5.50
C LYS A 80 4.18 -7.06 4.50
N TRP A 81 2.90 -7.10 4.89
CA TRP A 81 1.82 -6.58 4.06
C TRP A 81 1.75 -5.06 4.19
N ASP A 82 1.60 -4.39 3.06
CA ASP A 82 1.65 -2.93 2.95
C ASP A 82 0.36 -2.38 2.34
N ILE A 83 0.06 -1.11 2.63
CA ILE A 83 -1.05 -0.39 2.01
C ILE A 83 -0.53 0.85 1.28
N THR A 84 -0.86 1.00 0.01
CA THR A 84 -0.63 2.27 -0.71
C THR A 84 -1.97 2.95 -1.01
N VAL A 85 -2.09 4.22 -0.65
CA VAL A 85 -3.26 5.04 -0.91
C VAL A 85 -2.91 6.09 -1.96
N HIS A 86 -3.54 5.94 -3.12
CA HIS A 86 -3.47 6.89 -4.22
C HIS A 86 -4.64 7.85 -4.12
N ALA A 87 -4.37 9.11 -3.80
CA ALA A 87 -5.38 10.15 -3.62
C ALA A 87 -5.34 11.17 -4.77
N TYR A 88 -6.45 11.85 -5.00
CA TYR A 88 -6.43 13.03 -5.86
C TYR A 88 -5.66 14.17 -5.20
N LYS A 89 -4.93 14.93 -6.01
CA LYS A 89 -4.22 16.13 -5.58
C LYS A 89 -5.18 17.22 -5.10
N ASP A 90 -6.23 17.49 -5.87
CA ASP A 90 -7.30 18.39 -5.48
C ASP A 90 -8.48 17.62 -4.88
N ARG A 91 -8.46 17.50 -3.56
CA ARG A 91 -9.49 16.80 -2.77
C ARG A 91 -10.76 17.62 -2.59
N THR A 92 -10.74 18.91 -2.93
CA THR A 92 -11.95 19.74 -2.93
C THR A 92 -12.85 19.39 -4.12
N LYS A 93 -12.25 18.97 -5.24
CA LYS A 93 -12.95 18.42 -6.39
C LYS A 93 -13.29 16.95 -6.18
N TYR A 94 -12.32 16.15 -5.74
CA TYR A 94 -12.48 14.71 -5.51
C TYR A 94 -11.84 14.26 -4.20
N GLY A 95 -12.65 14.19 -3.14
CA GLY A 95 -12.16 13.82 -1.81
C GLY A 95 -11.82 12.36 -1.57
N TYR A 96 -11.71 11.58 -2.64
CA TYR A 96 -11.53 10.13 -2.59
C TYR A 96 -10.12 9.73 -3.02
N GLY A 97 -9.76 8.50 -2.68
CA GLY A 97 -8.59 7.81 -3.17
C GLY A 97 -8.86 6.31 -3.25
N ILE A 98 -7.89 5.58 -3.76
CA ILE A 98 -7.90 4.13 -3.81
C ILE A 98 -6.79 3.61 -2.91
N ALA A 99 -7.16 2.78 -1.94
CA ALA A 99 -6.23 2.01 -1.14
C ALA A 99 -5.99 0.66 -1.85
N ILE A 100 -4.73 0.28 -1.98
CA ILE A 100 -4.28 -1.02 -2.48
C ILE A 100 -3.52 -1.70 -1.36
N VAL A 101 -3.87 -2.96 -1.10
CA VAL A 101 -3.21 -3.82 -0.12
C VAL A 101 -2.36 -4.81 -0.89
N THR A 102 -1.11 -4.95 -0.50
CA THR A 102 -0.20 -5.96 -1.04
C THR A 102 0.29 -6.88 0.06
N ASP A 103 0.43 -8.17 -0.25
CA ASP A 103 1.14 -9.12 0.62
C ASP A 103 2.65 -8.81 0.69
N ARG A 104 3.41 -9.56 1.50
CA ARG A 104 4.87 -9.42 1.59
C ARG A 104 5.64 -9.68 0.31
N HIS A 105 5.01 -10.31 -0.68
CA HIS A 105 5.58 -10.58 -2.00
C HIS A 105 5.27 -9.45 -2.99
N GLY A 106 4.44 -8.48 -2.61
CA GLY A 106 4.01 -7.37 -3.44
C GLY A 106 2.84 -7.72 -4.37
N ASN A 107 2.16 -8.84 -4.14
CA ASN A 107 0.95 -9.21 -4.87
C ASN A 107 -0.22 -8.39 -4.32
N GLU A 108 -0.99 -7.76 -5.20
CA GLU A 108 -2.22 -7.07 -4.82
C GLU A 108 -3.26 -8.10 -4.37
N VAL A 109 -3.70 -7.98 -3.11
CA VAL A 109 -4.70 -8.87 -2.51
C VAL A 109 -6.06 -8.20 -2.40
N MET A 110 -6.09 -6.86 -2.37
CA MET A 110 -7.31 -6.08 -2.21
C MET A 110 -7.11 -4.66 -2.71
N ARG A 111 -8.17 -4.08 -3.28
CA ARG A 111 -8.30 -2.63 -3.45
C ARG A 111 -9.65 -2.14 -2.96
N PHE A 112 -9.70 -0.94 -2.40
CA PHE A 112 -10.95 -0.35 -1.96
C PHE A 112 -10.91 1.17 -1.99
N LYS A 113 -12.11 1.77 -1.97
CA LYS A 113 -12.28 3.21 -2.02
C LYS A 113 -12.13 3.79 -0.61
N VAL A 114 -11.36 4.87 -0.50
CA VAL A 114 -11.20 5.63 0.75
C VAL A 114 -11.57 7.08 0.54
N ARG A 115 -12.11 7.73 1.57
CA ARG A 115 -12.30 9.18 1.64
C ARG A 115 -11.24 9.77 2.56
N LEU A 116 -10.53 10.79 2.07
CA LEU A 116 -9.45 11.47 2.78
C LEU A 116 -9.81 12.90 3.19
N GLU A 117 -11.03 13.36 2.89
CA GLU A 117 -11.49 14.70 3.24
C GLU A 117 -11.74 14.89 4.73
N GLY A 118 -11.18 15.97 5.25
CA GLY A 118 -11.43 16.45 6.60
C GLY A 118 -12.63 17.37 6.68
N THR A 119 -13.17 17.54 7.89
CA THR A 119 -14.24 18.50 8.17
C THR A 119 -13.75 19.94 8.27
N ALA A 120 -12.46 20.17 8.51
CA ALA A 120 -11.89 21.51 8.72
C ALA A 120 -11.25 22.15 7.46
N GLY A 121 -11.33 21.49 6.30
CA GLY A 121 -10.85 22.02 5.03
C GLY A 121 -9.73 21.19 4.40
N SER A 122 -9.14 21.70 3.32
CA SER A 122 -8.16 21.00 2.48
C SER A 122 -6.69 21.18 2.90
N ASP A 123 -6.41 22.08 3.84
CA ASP A 123 -5.05 22.25 4.36
C ASP A 123 -4.67 21.06 5.25
N ARG A 124 -3.89 20.14 4.67
CA ARG A 124 -3.46 18.89 5.31
C ARG A 124 -2.62 19.09 6.57
N MET A 125 -2.07 20.28 6.80
CA MET A 125 -1.29 20.58 8.00
C MET A 125 -2.18 20.96 9.19
N VAL A 126 -3.46 21.29 8.94
CA VAL A 126 -4.41 21.74 9.96
C VAL A 126 -5.16 20.56 10.58
N LYS A 127 -5.41 20.64 11.89
CA LYS A 127 -6.17 19.62 12.63
C LYS A 127 -7.58 19.47 12.04
N ASN A 128 -8.06 18.23 11.95
CA ASN A 128 -9.36 17.82 11.39
C ASN A 128 -9.55 18.09 9.88
N SER A 129 -8.55 18.69 9.21
CA SER A 129 -8.53 18.84 7.76
C SER A 129 -8.12 17.54 7.09
N ASP A 130 -8.05 17.57 5.76
CA ASP A 130 -7.68 16.45 4.90
C ASP A 130 -6.51 15.61 5.43
N THR A 131 -6.56 14.30 5.20
CA THR A 131 -5.53 13.37 5.68
C THR A 131 -4.15 13.74 5.11
N PRO A 132 -3.10 13.91 5.94
CA PRO A 132 -1.78 14.25 5.44
C PRO A 132 -1.21 13.18 4.50
N LEU A 133 -0.34 13.58 3.57
CA LEU A 133 0.48 12.63 2.82
C LEU A 133 1.60 12.08 3.70
N GLY A 134 2.27 11.04 3.20
CA GLY A 134 3.46 10.49 3.83
C GLY A 134 3.33 9.01 4.17
N THR A 135 4.25 8.55 5.00
CA THR A 135 4.35 7.16 5.42
C THR A 135 3.93 7.02 6.86
N TYR A 136 3.12 6.01 7.11
CA TYR A 136 2.64 5.60 8.41
C TYR A 136 3.11 4.17 8.68
N ASP A 137 3.55 3.93 9.90
CA ASP A 137 3.83 2.59 10.39
C ASP A 137 2.54 1.92 10.87
N ILE A 138 2.35 0.66 10.47
CA ILE A 138 1.28 -0.19 11.00
C ILE A 138 1.88 -0.92 12.20
N PRO A 139 1.37 -0.72 13.43
CA PRO A 139 2.00 -1.28 14.62
C PRO A 139 2.02 -2.81 14.60
N ASP A 140 3.19 -3.40 14.87
CA ASP A 140 3.34 -4.87 14.98
C ASP A 140 2.43 -5.49 16.05
N ASN A 141 2.18 -4.74 17.13
CA ASN A 141 1.35 -5.19 18.24
C ASN A 141 -0.03 -4.53 18.20
N ASN A 142 -1.07 -5.35 18.02
CA ASN A 142 -2.47 -4.93 18.00
C ASN A 142 -2.76 -3.77 17.01
N PRO A 143 -2.49 -3.95 15.71
CA PRO A 143 -2.80 -2.93 14.70
C PRO A 143 -4.31 -2.67 14.60
N TRP A 144 -5.14 -3.63 15.01
CA TRP A 144 -6.60 -3.54 14.97
C TRP A 144 -7.18 -3.09 16.32
N ILE A 145 -7.76 -1.90 16.35
CA ILE A 145 -8.41 -1.36 17.54
C ILE A 145 -9.90 -1.65 17.48
N SER A 146 -10.41 -2.42 18.44
CA SER A 146 -11.84 -2.71 18.56
C SER A 146 -12.58 -1.67 19.43
N GLY A 147 -13.88 -1.52 19.20
CA GLY A 147 -14.77 -0.66 19.99
C GLY A 147 -14.65 0.85 19.71
N GLY A 148 -15.23 1.66 20.59
CA GLY A 148 -15.41 3.10 20.41
C GLY A 148 -16.84 3.46 20.01
N ASP A 149 -17.06 4.70 19.58
CA ASP A 149 -18.38 5.16 19.15
C ASP A 149 -18.78 4.53 17.80
N ARG A 150 -19.73 3.60 17.82
CA ARG A 150 -20.27 2.94 16.63
C ARG A 150 -20.84 3.93 15.61
N ASN A 151 -21.39 5.07 16.06
CA ASN A 151 -21.84 6.12 15.12
C ASN A 151 -20.69 6.64 14.26
N SER A 152 -19.48 6.68 14.82
CA SER A 152 -18.31 7.28 14.18
C SER A 152 -17.48 6.27 13.40
N TYR A 153 -17.26 5.09 13.99
CA TYR A 153 -16.33 4.07 13.49
C TYR A 153 -17.00 2.83 12.88
N GLY A 154 -18.32 2.68 13.07
CA GLY A 154 -19.04 1.49 12.63
C GLY A 154 -18.86 0.31 13.59
N PRO A 155 -19.35 -0.87 13.20
CA PRO A 155 -19.28 -2.08 14.02
C PRO A 155 -17.88 -2.75 13.99
N ASN A 156 -17.04 -2.42 13.01
CA ASN A 156 -15.80 -3.11 12.73
C ASN A 156 -14.57 -2.45 13.40
N PRO A 157 -13.49 -3.23 13.64
CA PRO A 157 -12.22 -2.67 14.13
C PRO A 157 -11.63 -1.63 13.18
N ARG A 158 -10.81 -0.73 13.73
CA ARG A 158 -10.09 0.31 12.98
C ARG A 158 -8.60 0.04 12.96
N LEU A 159 -7.96 0.29 11.82
CA LEU A 159 -6.52 0.11 11.65
C LEU A 159 -5.75 1.30 12.25
N ALA A 160 -4.86 1.02 13.18
CA ALA A 160 -3.96 1.98 13.81
C ALA A 160 -2.80 2.34 12.88
N LEU A 161 -2.42 3.62 12.87
CA LEU A 161 -1.33 4.13 12.06
C LEU A 161 -0.49 5.09 12.90
N ILE A 162 0.83 4.92 12.84
CA ILE A 162 1.79 5.77 13.55
C ILE A 162 2.54 6.65 12.54
N PRO A 163 2.57 7.98 12.71
CA PRO A 163 3.33 8.88 11.85
C PRO A 163 4.82 8.52 11.76
N GLU A 164 5.31 8.23 10.55
CA GLU A 164 6.71 7.91 10.31
C GLU A 164 7.44 9.01 9.54
N SER A 165 6.93 9.43 8.37
CA SER A 165 7.59 10.42 7.50
C SER A 165 6.62 11.20 6.61
N GLY A 166 7.06 12.33 6.06
CA GLY A 166 6.26 13.20 5.19
C GLY A 166 5.35 14.16 5.96
N GLU A 167 4.31 14.68 5.30
CA GLU A 167 3.41 15.69 5.87
C GLU A 167 2.79 15.26 7.21
N ILE A 168 2.48 13.97 7.38
CA ILE A 168 1.95 13.49 8.66
C ILE A 168 2.94 13.74 9.82
N LYS A 169 4.23 13.53 9.58
CA LYS A 169 5.27 13.76 10.59
C LYS A 169 5.44 15.25 10.86
N ASP A 170 5.45 16.05 9.80
CA ASP A 170 5.67 17.50 9.87
C ASP A 170 4.48 18.26 10.47
N SER A 171 3.26 17.76 10.24
CA SER A 171 2.03 18.35 10.77
C SER A 171 1.84 18.12 12.27
N ASN A 172 2.64 17.24 12.88
CA ASN A 172 2.51 16.81 14.27
C ASN A 172 1.09 16.32 14.60
N ARG A 173 0.38 15.79 13.60
CA ARG A 173 -0.95 15.19 13.73
C ARG A 173 -0.79 13.71 14.06
N ASP A 174 -1.66 13.23 14.93
CA ASP A 174 -1.69 11.84 15.40
C ASP A 174 -3.10 11.24 15.25
N LEU A 175 -3.24 9.98 15.66
CA LEU A 175 -4.53 9.27 15.74
C LEU A 175 -5.29 9.16 14.40
N ILE A 176 -4.58 9.32 13.28
CA ILE A 176 -5.08 9.03 11.94
C ILE A 176 -5.23 7.51 11.82
N ARG A 177 -6.35 7.04 11.26
CA ARG A 177 -6.71 5.62 11.16
C ARG A 177 -7.43 5.35 9.85
N ILE A 178 -7.48 4.09 9.43
CA ILE A 178 -8.49 3.62 8.48
C ILE A 178 -9.65 3.04 9.28
N HIS A 179 -10.88 3.48 9.00
CA HIS A 179 -12.07 2.94 9.65
C HIS A 179 -13.32 3.03 8.78
N GLY A 180 -14.33 2.24 9.16
CA GLY A 180 -15.67 2.29 8.58
C GLY A 180 -16.58 3.32 9.25
N GLY A 181 -17.87 2.98 9.35
CA GLY A 181 -18.90 3.73 10.06
C GLY A 181 -19.66 4.73 9.22
N ARG A 182 -20.78 5.20 9.79
CA ARG A 182 -21.78 6.08 9.14
C ARG A 182 -22.57 5.40 8.02
N GLN A 183 -22.67 4.07 8.06
CA GLN A 183 -23.49 3.26 7.12
C GLN A 183 -24.64 2.56 7.84
N GLU A 184 -24.72 2.75 9.15
CA GLU A 184 -25.83 2.33 9.99
C GLU A 184 -26.29 3.54 10.81
N THR A 185 -27.57 3.57 11.14
CA THR A 185 -28.18 4.53 12.07
C THR A 185 -28.79 3.79 13.24
N TYR A 186 -28.72 4.37 14.44
CA TYR A 186 -29.31 3.78 15.63
C TYR A 186 -30.80 4.11 15.71
N ASN A 187 -31.65 3.09 15.63
CA ASN A 187 -33.09 3.22 15.83
C ASN A 187 -33.41 3.12 17.33
N ARG A 188 -33.94 4.20 17.91
CA ARG A 188 -34.25 4.27 19.34
C ARG A 188 -35.51 3.50 19.74
N GLU A 189 -36.38 3.20 18.78
CA GLU A 189 -37.62 2.48 19.03
C GLU A 189 -37.38 0.97 19.09
N THR A 190 -36.55 0.45 18.18
CA THR A 190 -36.17 -0.97 18.15
C THR A 190 -34.96 -1.28 19.04
N GLY A 191 -34.12 -0.28 19.32
CA GLY A 191 -32.84 -0.46 20.02
C GLY A 191 -31.76 -1.08 19.15
N GLU A 192 -31.98 -1.14 17.84
CA GLU A 192 -31.10 -1.79 16.88
C GLU A 192 -30.39 -0.78 15.97
N TRP A 193 -29.29 -1.23 15.37
CA TRP A 193 -28.60 -0.49 14.31
C TRP A 193 -29.11 -0.97 12.97
N GLU A 194 -29.64 -0.03 12.18
CA GLU A 194 -30.24 -0.31 10.89
C GLU A 194 -29.36 0.25 9.78
N PRO A 195 -29.14 -0.48 8.67
CA PRO A 195 -28.36 0.01 7.55
C PRO A 195 -29.01 1.25 6.94
N VAL A 196 -28.18 2.16 6.45
CA VAL A 196 -28.61 3.34 5.70
C VAL A 196 -28.65 2.98 4.21
N ASP A 197 -29.75 3.32 3.54
CA ASP A 197 -29.87 3.16 2.09
C ASP A 197 -28.85 4.04 1.34
N ASP A 198 -28.19 3.45 0.33
CA ASP A 198 -27.14 4.08 -0.50
C ASP A 198 -26.08 4.85 0.33
N PRO A 199 -25.31 4.14 1.16
CA PRO A 199 -24.38 4.79 2.05
C PRO A 199 -23.27 5.52 1.27
N THR A 200 -22.95 6.72 1.72
CA THR A 200 -21.83 7.51 1.21
C THR A 200 -20.77 7.69 2.29
N LEU A 201 -19.49 7.55 1.91
CA LEU A 201 -18.39 7.81 2.84
C LEU A 201 -18.43 9.27 3.29
N LYS A 202 -18.68 9.51 4.58
CA LYS A 202 -18.72 10.85 5.18
C LYS A 202 -17.31 11.35 5.53
N LYS A 203 -17.13 12.67 5.58
CA LYS A 203 -15.89 13.32 6.02
C LYS A 203 -15.53 12.92 7.45
N THR A 204 -14.25 13.01 7.79
CA THR A 204 -13.72 12.65 9.10
C THR A 204 -12.96 13.82 9.72
N HIS A 205 -12.42 13.64 10.93
CA HIS A 205 -11.46 14.56 11.51
C HIS A 205 -10.02 14.24 11.03
N GLY A 206 -9.87 13.94 9.74
CA GLY A 206 -8.59 13.65 9.09
C GLY A 206 -8.22 12.17 8.95
N CYS A 207 -9.03 11.26 9.48
CA CYS A 207 -8.88 9.82 9.24
C CYS A 207 -9.30 9.43 7.81
N MET A 208 -8.87 8.26 7.37
CA MET A 208 -9.36 7.66 6.13
C MET A 208 -10.64 6.88 6.43
N ARG A 209 -11.74 7.25 5.77
CA ARG A 209 -13.01 6.49 5.86
C ARG A 209 -13.14 5.53 4.67
N CYS A 210 -13.52 4.29 4.92
CA CYS A 210 -13.89 3.30 3.91
C CYS A 210 -15.26 2.70 4.23
N TYR A 211 -15.77 1.81 3.37
CA TYR A 211 -17.02 1.11 3.64
C TYR A 211 -16.85 0.11 4.79
N ASP A 212 -17.96 -0.25 5.44
CA ASP A 212 -17.93 -1.12 6.62
C ASP A 212 -17.56 -2.54 6.19
N ASP A 213 -18.02 -2.96 5.00
CA ASP A 213 -17.61 -4.22 4.38
C ASP A 213 -16.13 -4.20 3.94
N ASP A 214 -15.62 -3.06 3.46
CA ASP A 214 -14.21 -2.93 3.07
C ASP A 214 -13.29 -3.08 4.29
N ILE A 215 -13.55 -2.36 5.40
CA ILE A 215 -12.69 -2.47 6.58
C ILE A 215 -12.75 -3.88 7.21
N LYS A 216 -13.92 -4.52 7.15
CA LYS A 216 -14.09 -5.91 7.58
C LYS A 216 -13.26 -6.85 6.71
N THR A 217 -13.39 -6.72 5.39
CA THR A 217 -12.64 -7.53 4.43
C THR A 217 -11.14 -7.31 4.56
N LEU A 218 -10.69 -6.05 4.74
CA LEU A 218 -9.29 -5.73 4.99
C LEU A 218 -8.76 -6.50 6.20
N LYS A 219 -9.50 -6.48 7.31
CA LYS A 219 -9.12 -7.24 8.50
C LYS A 219 -9.04 -8.74 8.23
N GLU A 220 -10.06 -9.30 7.58
CA GLU A 220 -10.09 -10.74 7.27
C GLU A 220 -8.92 -11.14 6.36
N VAL A 221 -8.60 -10.33 5.35
CA VAL A 221 -7.47 -10.55 4.44
C VAL A 221 -6.14 -10.47 5.19
N THR A 222 -5.93 -9.44 6.01
CA THR A 222 -4.68 -9.31 6.78
C THR A 222 -4.52 -10.41 7.82
N ASP A 223 -5.61 -10.80 8.50
CA ASP A 223 -5.58 -11.92 9.45
C ASP A 223 -5.23 -13.23 8.73
N GLN A 224 -5.75 -13.45 7.52
CA GLN A 224 -5.42 -14.62 6.72
C GLN A 224 -3.98 -14.61 6.21
N LEU A 225 -3.46 -13.45 5.80
CA LEU A 225 -2.07 -13.29 5.39
C LEU A 225 -1.12 -13.68 6.53
N GLU A 226 -1.34 -13.13 7.73
CA GLU A 226 -0.53 -13.43 8.93
C GLU A 226 -0.73 -14.88 9.42
N ALA A 227 -1.93 -15.46 9.26
CA ALA A 227 -2.18 -16.85 9.65
C ALA A 227 -1.55 -17.87 8.69
N ASN A 228 -1.47 -17.55 7.40
CA ASN A 228 -0.95 -18.44 6.37
C ASN A 228 0.58 -18.35 6.24
N ASP A 229 1.19 -17.30 6.78
CA ASP A 229 2.63 -17.11 6.73
C ASP A 229 3.16 -16.49 8.03
N ALA A 230 3.97 -17.26 8.76
CA ALA A 230 4.52 -16.84 10.05
C ALA A 230 5.49 -15.65 9.97
N ASN A 231 5.90 -15.23 8.77
CA ASN A 231 6.76 -14.06 8.55
C ASN A 231 5.97 -12.84 8.07
N GLU A 232 4.67 -12.96 7.85
CA GLU A 232 3.80 -11.90 7.36
C GLU A 232 3.25 -11.11 8.56
N PHE A 233 3.38 -9.78 8.51
CA PHE A 233 2.97 -8.85 9.57
C PHE A 233 2.61 -7.49 8.97
N GLY A 234 2.01 -6.60 9.76
CA GLY A 234 1.72 -5.23 9.33
C GLY A 234 2.96 -4.40 9.00
N GLY A 235 3.06 -3.93 7.77
CA GLY A 235 4.15 -3.10 7.27
C GLY A 235 3.87 -1.61 7.38
N LYS A 236 3.76 -0.95 6.24
CA LYS A 236 3.60 0.49 6.10
C LYS A 236 2.32 0.82 5.36
N LEU A 237 1.76 1.98 5.69
CA LEU A 237 0.80 2.66 4.85
C LEU A 237 1.44 3.90 4.24
N LYS A 238 1.42 4.02 2.91
CA LYS A 238 1.92 5.20 2.20
C LYS A 238 0.79 5.93 1.48
N ILE A 239 0.68 7.24 1.69
CA ILE A 239 -0.29 8.09 1.00
C ILE A 239 0.45 9.00 0.01
N VAL A 240 0.02 8.96 -1.25
CA VAL A 240 0.51 9.77 -2.36
C VAL A 240 -0.66 10.46 -3.08
N ASP A 241 -0.38 11.55 -3.81
CA ASP A 241 -1.37 12.37 -4.51
C ASP A 241 -1.26 12.28 -6.05
N ASP A 242 -1.00 11.07 -6.54
CA ASP A 242 -0.72 10.75 -7.94
C ASP A 242 -1.94 10.22 -8.71
N LEU A 243 -3.13 10.21 -8.11
CA LEU A 243 -4.33 9.74 -8.79
C LEU A 243 -4.80 10.79 -9.80
N GLU A 244 -4.84 10.40 -11.07
CA GLU A 244 -5.30 11.24 -12.17
C GLU A 244 -6.65 10.73 -12.69
N GLU A 245 -7.51 11.67 -13.08
CA GLU A 245 -8.80 11.36 -13.69
C GLU A 245 -8.63 11.24 -15.22
N LYS A 246 -9.06 10.11 -15.80
CA LYS A 246 -9.23 9.99 -17.24
C LYS A 246 -10.61 9.42 -17.55
N ASP A 247 -11.46 10.22 -18.19
CA ASP A 247 -12.77 9.81 -18.72
C ASP A 247 -13.71 9.12 -17.71
N GLY A 248 -13.61 9.47 -16.42
CA GLY A 248 -14.42 8.88 -15.35
C GLY A 248 -13.91 7.53 -14.84
N GLU A 249 -12.79 7.02 -15.36
CA GLU A 249 -12.11 5.82 -14.87
C GLU A 249 -10.92 6.15 -13.96
N TYR A 250 -10.80 5.40 -12.87
CA TYR A 250 -9.75 5.54 -11.87
C TYR A 250 -8.44 4.95 -12.38
N LEU A 251 -7.62 5.76 -13.05
CA LEU A 251 -6.28 5.35 -13.45
C LEU A 251 -5.29 5.73 -12.35
N ILE A 252 -4.82 4.72 -11.60
CA ILE A 252 -3.48 4.84 -11.01
C ILE A 252 -2.53 4.97 -12.21
N PRO A 253 -1.56 5.91 -12.22
CA PRO A 253 -0.58 5.98 -13.28
C PRO A 253 -0.03 4.57 -13.50
N ALA A 254 -0.31 3.99 -14.67
CA ALA A 254 0.21 2.69 -15.02
C ALA A 254 1.72 2.70 -14.75
N LYS A 255 2.26 1.62 -14.16
CA LYS A 255 3.68 1.28 -14.35
C LYS A 255 3.96 1.59 -15.81
N THR A 256 4.81 2.56 -16.09
CA THR A 256 5.05 3.04 -17.45
C THR A 256 5.55 1.87 -18.27
N ASN A 257 4.64 1.17 -18.93
CA ASN A 257 4.94 0.25 -20.00
C ASN A 257 5.30 1.16 -21.18
N SER A 258 6.56 1.59 -21.19
CA SER A 258 7.22 1.97 -22.43
C SER A 258 7.23 0.73 -23.31
N SER A 259 6.23 0.60 -24.18
CA SER A 259 6.25 -0.06 -25.48
C SER A 259 4.82 -0.17 -25.98
N THR A 260 4.35 0.88 -26.66
CA THR A 260 3.59 0.81 -27.93
C THR A 260 2.94 2.17 -28.16
N ASN A 261 3.55 2.98 -29.03
CA ASN A 261 2.79 3.90 -29.87
C ASN A 261 3.57 4.22 -31.14
N SER A 262 2.92 3.91 -32.26
CA SER A 262 3.12 4.32 -33.66
C SER A 262 2.68 3.09 -34.48
N ILE A 263 1.54 3.05 -35.15
CA ILE A 263 0.90 4.09 -35.97
C ILE A 263 -0.62 3.83 -35.99
N GLU A 264 -1.38 4.89 -35.77
CA GLU A 264 -2.82 5.00 -36.00
C GLU A 264 -3.13 5.38 -37.46
N GLU A 265 -4.38 5.11 -37.84
CA GLU A 265 -5.19 5.80 -38.87
C GLU A 265 -4.86 5.66 -40.37
N LYS A 266 -5.80 5.02 -41.07
CA LYS A 266 -6.45 5.64 -42.23
C LYS A 266 -7.96 5.40 -42.19
N GLN A 267 -8.66 6.46 -41.74
CA GLN A 267 -9.91 7.03 -42.29
C GLN A 267 -10.98 6.06 -42.82
N LYS A 268 -12.10 6.03 -42.09
CA LYS A 268 -13.45 5.95 -42.69
C LYS A 268 -13.76 7.30 -43.33
N ASP A 269 -14.04 7.29 -44.63
CA ASP A 269 -15.08 8.12 -45.23
C ASP A 269 -15.32 7.61 -46.66
N THR A 270 -16.53 7.12 -46.91
CA THR A 270 -17.33 7.36 -48.12
C THR A 270 -18.57 6.47 -48.10
N ALA A 271 -19.72 7.14 -48.09
CA ALA A 271 -21.05 6.55 -48.24
C ALA A 271 -21.27 6.05 -49.68
N THR A 272 -22.02 4.97 -49.82
CA THR A 272 -22.52 4.39 -51.08
C THR A 272 -23.90 4.99 -51.47
N PRO A 273 -24.47 4.66 -52.65
CA PRO A 273 -24.47 5.48 -53.86
C PRO A 273 -25.86 6.03 -54.21
N GLY A 274 -25.92 7.05 -55.06
CA GLY A 274 -27.17 7.52 -55.68
C GLY A 274 -26.89 8.11 -57.05
N ASP A 275 -27.40 7.41 -58.07
CA ASP A 275 -27.95 7.86 -59.35
C ASP A 275 -27.45 9.20 -59.94
N ASP A 276 -26.88 9.16 -61.16
CA ASP A 276 -27.60 9.49 -62.39
C ASP A 276 -26.68 9.92 -63.57
N LEU A 277 -27.07 9.42 -64.75
CA LEU A 277 -27.05 10.08 -66.06
C LEU A 277 -25.73 10.39 -66.83
N HIS A 278 -25.60 9.62 -67.92
CA HIS A 278 -25.42 10.06 -69.33
C HIS A 278 -24.15 10.75 -69.85
N ASN A 279 -23.80 10.28 -71.06
CA ASN A 279 -23.09 10.94 -72.17
C ASN A 279 -21.57 11.14 -71.95
N GLU A 280 -20.66 10.80 -72.85
CA GLU A 280 -20.65 10.42 -74.28
C GLU A 280 -19.41 9.55 -74.53
#